data_AF-A0A7Y5J2A0-F1
#
_entry.id   AF-A0A7Y5J2A0-F1
#
_cell.length_a   1.000
_cell.length_b   1.000
_cell.length_c   1.000
_cell.angle_alpha   90.00
_cell.angle_beta   90.00
_cell.angle_gamma   90.00
#
_symmetry.space_group_name_H-M   'P 1'
#
loop_
_entity.id
_entity.type
_entity.pdbx_description
1 polymer ?
#
loop_
_entity_poly.entity_id
_entity_poly.type
_entity_poly.pdbx_seq_one_letter_code
_entity_poly.pdbx_strand_id
1 'polypeptide(L)' 'MSSKKDEIRQKLAAAREGLSAVVKGLTDAQWKTAVYSEGSDWTVADLFRHVVDAERGMVGLINQIRQGGEGVPADFD' A
#
# COMPACT_ATOMS: atom_id res chain seq x y z
N MET A 1 -19.56 14.68 -16.48
CA MET A 1 -18.12 14.90 -16.24
C MET A 1 -17.78 14.33 -14.87
N SER A 2 -16.73 13.51 -14.75
CA SER A 2 -16.30 12.93 -13.47
C SER A 2 -15.51 13.97 -12.66
N SER A 3 -15.70 14.04 -11.35
CA SER A 3 -14.89 14.92 -10.50
C SER A 3 -13.51 14.30 -10.24
N LYS A 4 -12.53 15.13 -9.85
CA LYS A 4 -11.20 14.62 -9.46
C LYS A 4 -11.27 13.59 -8.32
N LYS A 5 -12.22 13.77 -7.40
CA LYS A 5 -12.49 12.83 -6.31
C LYS A 5 -13.00 11.48 -6.82
N ASP A 6 -13.84 11.50 -7.84
CA ASP A 6 -14.40 10.29 -8.44
C ASP A 6 -13.33 9.51 -9.22
N GLU A 7 -12.43 10.20 -9.93
CA GLU A 7 -11.26 9.59 -10.57
C GLU A 7 -10.36 8.88 -9.55
N ILE A 8 -10.03 9.55 -8.44
CA ILE A 8 -9.20 8.95 -7.37
C ILE A 8 -9.90 7.72 -6.78
N ARG A 9 -11.21 7.81 -6.53
CA ARG A 9 -11.98 6.68 -6.01
C ARG A 9 -11.95 5.49 -6.96
N GLN A 10 -12.15 5.72 -8.26
CA GLN A 10 -12.11 4.68 -9.27
C GLN A 10 -10.73 4.03 -9.34
N LYS A 11 -9.65 4.83 -9.33
CA LYS A 11 -8.27 4.33 -9.34
C LYS A 11 -7.97 3.46 -8.13
N LEU A 12 -8.36 3.90 -6.93
CA LEU A 12 -8.17 3.14 -5.69
C LEU A 12 -8.96 1.82 -5.70
N ALA A 13 -10.20 1.84 -6.20
CA ALA A 13 -11.03 0.65 -6.32
C ALA A 13 -10.41 -0.38 -7.28
N ALA A 14 -9.98 0.06 -8.47
CA ALA A 14 -9.34 -0.79 -9.46
C ALA A 14 -8.00 -1.38 -8.95
N ALA A 15 -7.18 -0.57 -8.27
CA ALA A 15 -5.93 -1.03 -7.68
C ALA A 15 -6.18 -2.09 -6.60
N ARG A 16 -7.17 -1.88 -5.73
CA ARG A 16 -7.56 -2.86 -4.70
C ARG A 16 -8.05 -4.16 -5.31
N GLU A 17 -8.87 -4.07 -6.36
CA GLU A 17 -9.37 -5.26 -7.06
C GLU A 17 -8.23 -6.07 -7.69
N GLY A 18 -7.32 -5.40 -8.41
CA GLY A 18 -6.15 -6.04 -9.00
C GLY A 18 -5.25 -6.71 -7.96
N LEU A 19 -4.93 -5.99 -6.87
CA LEU A 19 -4.14 -6.56 -5.77
C LEU A 19 -4.85 -7.75 -5.12
N SER A 20 -6.16 -7.65 -4.86
CA SER A 20 -6.93 -8.74 -4.26
C SER A 20 -6.97 -9.98 -5.15
N ALA A 21 -7.11 -9.80 -6.46
CA ALA A 21 -7.10 -10.91 -7.42
C ALA A 21 -5.76 -11.65 -7.41
N VAL A 22 -4.64 -10.92 -7.41
CA VAL A 22 -3.29 -11.50 -7.32
C VAL A 22 -3.12 -12.26 -6.01
N VAL A 23 -3.39 -11.62 -4.87
CA VAL A 23 -3.20 -12.19 -3.53
C VAL A 23 -4.03 -13.45 -3.32
N LYS A 24 -5.28 -13.48 -3.82
CA LYS A 24 -6.16 -14.66 -3.73
C LYS A 24 -5.69 -15.82 -4.61
N GLY A 25 -4.93 -15.55 -5.67
CA GLY A 25 -4.40 -16.57 -6.57
C GLY A 25 -3.08 -17.19 -6.11
N LEU A 26 -2.47 -16.68 -5.04
CA LEU A 26 -1.19 -17.17 -4.54
C LEU A 26 -1.35 -18.51 -3.80
N THR A 27 -0.50 -19.45 -4.15
CA THR A 27 -0.29 -20.70 -3.41
C THR A 27 0.65 -20.50 -2.22
N ASP A 28 0.62 -21.42 -1.24
CA ASP A 28 1.52 -21.40 -0.07
C ASP A 28 3.01 -21.37 -0.44
N ALA A 29 3.39 -22.00 -1.56
CA ALA A 29 4.77 -21.98 -2.04
C ALA A 29 5.15 -20.60 -2.60
N GLN A 30 4.22 -19.96 -3.34
CA GLN A 30 4.45 -18.62 -3.89
C GLN A 30 4.57 -17.57 -2.78
N TRP A 31 3.80 -17.70 -1.70
CA TRP A 31 3.94 -16.83 -0.52
C TRP A 31 5.33 -16.81 0.09
N LYS A 32 6.07 -17.92 0.00
CA LYS A 32 7.44 -18.09 0.53
C LYS A 32 8.52 -17.75 -0.50
N THR A 33 8.15 -17.36 -1.71
CA THR A 33 9.11 -17.01 -2.76
C THR A 33 9.85 -15.73 -2.37
N ALA A 34 11.18 -15.75 -2.42
CA ALA A 34 11.99 -14.56 -2.22
C ALA A 34 11.83 -13.60 -3.39
N VAL A 35 11.57 -12.34 -3.10
CA VAL A 35 11.34 -11.27 -4.09
C VAL A 35 12.37 -10.13 -4.00
N TYR A 36 13.16 -10.11 -2.93
CA TYR A 36 14.25 -9.17 -2.75
C TYR A 36 15.37 -9.88 -1.97
N SER A 37 16.62 -9.71 -2.42
CA SER A 37 17.78 -10.43 -1.88
C SER A 37 18.95 -9.51 -1.52
N GLU A 38 18.79 -8.18 -1.61
CA GLU A 38 19.86 -7.24 -1.26
C GLU A 38 19.65 -6.73 0.18
N GLY A 39 20.45 -7.24 1.12
CA GLY A 39 20.47 -6.80 2.52
C GLY A 39 19.43 -7.45 3.45
N SER A 40 18.27 -7.85 2.96
CA SER A 40 17.30 -8.66 3.71
C SER A 40 16.46 -9.52 2.76
N ASP A 41 16.36 -10.82 3.04
CA ASP A 41 15.61 -11.77 2.20
C ASP A 41 14.10 -11.59 2.43
N TRP A 42 13.46 -10.75 1.61
CA TRP A 42 12.01 -10.57 1.69
C TRP A 42 11.31 -11.63 0.86
N THR A 43 10.29 -12.25 1.46
CA THR A 43 9.35 -13.08 0.72
C THR A 43 8.19 -12.25 0.17
N VAL A 44 7.39 -12.83 -0.73
CA VAL A 44 6.09 -12.25 -1.15
C VAL A 44 5.23 -11.88 0.05
N ALA A 45 5.23 -12.72 1.11
CA ALA A 45 4.50 -12.43 2.33
C ALA A 45 5.00 -11.18 3.06
N ASP A 46 6.32 -10.98 3.10
CA ASP A 46 6.91 -9.82 3.78
C ASP A 46 6.64 -8.52 3.00
N LEU A 47 6.74 -8.59 1.67
CA LEU A 47 6.34 -7.48 0.81
C LEU A 47 4.86 -7.11 1.02
N PHE A 48 3.97 -8.10 1.08
CA PHE A 48 2.55 -7.82 1.29
C PHE A 48 2.26 -7.25 2.69
N ARG A 49 2.94 -7.75 3.74
CA ARG A 49 2.88 -7.16 5.08
C ARG A 49 3.30 -5.69 5.05
N HIS A 50 4.41 -5.38 4.40
CA HIS A 50 4.90 -4.01 4.27
C HIS A 50 3.89 -3.09 3.59
N VAL A 51 3.24 -3.55 2.51
CA VAL A 51 2.18 -2.77 1.83
C VAL A 51 1.01 -2.46 2.79
N VAL A 52 0.55 -3.45 3.55
CA VAL A 52 -0.55 -3.26 4.52
C VAL A 52 -0.15 -2.32 5.66
N ASP A 53 1.08 -2.41 6.14
CA ASP A 53 1.58 -1.53 7.19
C ASP A 53 1.76 -0.09 6.69
N ALA A 54 2.27 0.09 5.47
CA ALA A 54 2.39 1.41 4.84
C ALA A 54 1.01 2.07 4.62
N GLU A 55 -0.01 1.30 4.23
CA GLU A 55 -1.38 1.81 4.07
C GLU A 55 -1.91 2.42 5.38
N ARG A 56 -1.68 1.76 6.51
CA ARG A 56 -2.08 2.28 7.84
C ARG A 56 -1.40 3.61 8.14
N GLY A 57 -0.11 3.73 7.86
CA GLY A 57 0.65 4.97 8.01
C GLY A 57 0.10 6.11 7.17
N MET A 58 -0.18 5.85 5.88
CA MET A 58 -0.74 6.84 4.95
C MET A 58 -2.13 7.33 5.38
N VAL A 59 -3.02 6.42 5.79
CA VAL A 59 -4.35 6.79 6.30
C VAL A 59 -4.24 7.63 7.57
N GLY A 60 -3.31 7.29 8.46
CA GLY A 60 -2.97 8.09 9.64
C GLY A 60 -2.56 9.52 9.29
N LEU A 61 -1.62 9.67 8.35
CA LEU A 61 -1.14 10.97 7.86
C LEU A 61 -2.26 11.81 7.24
N ILE A 62 -3.13 11.21 6.41
CA ILE A 62 -4.29 11.89 5.83
C ILE A 62 -5.23 12.42 6.93
N ASN A 63 -5.46 11.62 7.98
CA ASN A 63 -6.31 12.05 9.10
C ASN A 63 -5.67 13.18 9.90
N GLN A 64 -4.35 13.13 10.16
CA GLN A 64 -3.61 14.18 10.84
C GLN A 64 -3.69 15.50 10.07
N ILE A 65 -3.43 15.47 8.76
CA ILE A 65 -3.53 16.67 7.89
C ILE A 65 -4.95 17.23 7.90
N ARG A 66 -5.98 16.37 7.81
CA ARG A 66 -7.39 16.82 7.85
C ARG A 66 -7.77 17.49 9.17
N GLN A 67 -7.07 17.18 10.26
CA GLN A 67 -7.26 17.80 11.58
C GLN A 67 -6.42 19.08 11.76
N GLY A 68 -5.71 19.54 10.73
CA GLY A 68 -4.87 20.74 10.77
C GLY A 68 -3.41 20.48 11.17
N GLY A 69 -2.99 19.23 11.26
CA GLY A 69 -1.58 18.89 11.47
C GLY A 69 -0.73 19.17 10.23
N GLU A 70 0.55 19.43 10.45
CA GLU A 70 1.51 19.84 9.41
C GLU A 70 1.82 18.74 8.38
N GLY A 71 1.43 17.49 8.67
CA GLY A 71 1.69 16.33 7.81
C GLY A 71 3.07 15.74 8.08
N VAL A 72 3.84 15.52 7.01
CA VAL A 72 5.20 14.99 7.13
C VAL A 72 6.16 16.08 7.66
N PRO A 73 7.20 15.70 8.42
CA PRO A 73 8.25 16.63 8.83
C PRO A 73 8.90 17.34 7.64
N ALA A 74 9.45 18.54 7.87
CA ALA A 74 10.11 19.33 6.82
C ALA A 74 11.41 18.67 6.29
N ASP A 75 11.99 17.76 7.07
CA ASP A 75 13.20 16.99 6.76
C ASP A 75 12.90 15.54 6.33
N PHE A 76 11.65 15.23 5.98
CA PHE A 76 11.26 13.93 5.46
C PHE A 76 11.76 13.72 4.02
N ASP A 77 12.67 12.76 3.82
CA ASP A 77 13.13 12.25 2.51
C ASP A 77 12.27 11.06 2.04
#